data_AF-A0A067CDS1-F1
#
_entry.id   AF-A0A067CDS1-F1
#
_cell.length_a   1.000
_cell.length_b   1.000
_cell.length_c   1.000
_cell.angle_alpha   90.00
_cell.angle_beta   90.00
_cell.angle_gamma   90.00
#
_symmetry.space_group_name_H-M   'P 1'
#
loop_
_entity.id
_entity.type
_entity.pdbx_description
1 polymer ?
#
loop_
_entity_poly.entity_id
_entity_poly.type
_entity_poly.pdbx_seq_one_letter_code
_entity_poly.pdbx_strand_id
1 'polypeptide(L)'
;MRWQARQVQGHHGRFARASRLSRHVIIVWPLAWGYFCTTLKRQPLPEPSYTATWRHRLHWIMAAVSHLQCAFCCAYIWFIFVAINQSCEYAAQAWFWVLLEVYTLYFLLLNVIYVATPIMPAKPTRHVTTNRPLSVGNTPHVAVQQPLTSRASPHDDNNALVRVLQAVALTVVPVAGLTLVEYLLASLPNTYLIAKVGDDVEALVFTGADGQPLPEDTAPSVFATRVNSHWLLRAYRAGLIIITVVVVGLNIWLMLSWVTHAWPSRKFGIPIETLIQLPANVAYNVAGTMTDICHPNDDGTFRAVWNLALTPTPSVLNGLPTMNVGFVKNRDLVYFTDLAVGTLWLVAQDTYSMTVRPAVNQQNVTIRASFGNVSSCDDVAKLHILCLMTYTDKSLRKRLATAAPGLTLLPTLLLAKYCFQMLVVAGIVGYASLQILALWLQFDALTVTVDLTLHQNLDVWYRLRNHVFKVVTFYTEFVTTLMSIALVQLTVAISGLVIYCLSGVAPLPGYYLLILTMVGSLSTLAFLLPLAKALDIQASHEAKLHALLLQLHHERERRSKVDRLSLMACLSRLIQLVGPNDDRICFWGVELSMARLIGLTISIGSGLSVVFSRTVNHSWSEPLHEM
;
A
#
# COMPACT_ATOMS: atom_id res chain seq x y z
N MET A 1 -22.39 -3.21 -29.54
CA MET A 1 -21.14 -2.66 -30.12
C MET A 1 -21.03 -1.12 -30.09
N ARG A 2 -22.09 -0.31 -30.32
CA ARG A 2 -21.99 1.18 -30.21
C ARG A 2 -21.73 1.74 -28.81
N TRP A 3 -21.95 0.97 -27.73
CA TRP A 3 -21.66 1.39 -26.35
C TRP A 3 -20.17 1.25 -25.96
N GLN A 4 -19.43 0.29 -26.55
CA GLN A 4 -17.98 0.15 -26.30
C GLN A 4 -17.16 1.26 -26.94
N ALA A 5 -17.55 1.75 -28.13
CA ALA A 5 -16.83 2.84 -28.80
C ALA A 5 -16.92 4.19 -28.04
N ARG A 6 -18.03 4.46 -27.33
CA ARG A 6 -18.17 5.69 -26.53
C ARG A 6 -17.39 5.66 -25.20
N GLN A 7 -17.12 4.49 -24.63
CA GLN A 7 -16.29 4.37 -23.42
C GLN A 7 -14.80 4.62 -23.73
N VAL A 8 -14.31 4.16 -24.88
CA VAL A 8 -12.91 4.34 -25.31
C VAL A 8 -12.60 5.82 -25.62
N GLN A 9 -13.52 6.54 -26.30
CA GLN A 9 -13.34 7.98 -26.58
C GLN A 9 -13.39 8.86 -25.31
N GLY A 10 -14.14 8.46 -24.28
CA GLY A 10 -14.17 9.17 -23.00
C GLY A 10 -12.88 9.07 -22.18
N HIS A 11 -12.11 7.98 -22.34
CA HIS A 11 -10.83 7.78 -21.66
C HIS A 11 -9.66 8.49 -22.36
N HIS A 12 -9.63 8.54 -23.69
CA HIS A 12 -8.61 9.31 -24.44
C HIS A 12 -8.62 10.82 -24.13
N GLY A 13 -9.81 11.41 -23.96
CA GLY A 13 -9.94 12.84 -23.63
C GLY A 13 -9.46 13.22 -22.22
N ARG A 14 -9.45 12.26 -21.28
CA ARG A 14 -8.91 12.45 -19.92
C ARG A 14 -7.39 12.25 -19.86
N PHE A 15 -6.84 11.32 -20.65
CA PHE A 15 -5.40 11.08 -20.78
C PHE A 15 -4.65 12.27 -21.40
N ALA A 16 -5.19 12.87 -22.47
CA ALA A 16 -4.61 14.07 -23.08
C ALA A 16 -4.70 15.33 -22.18
N ARG A 17 -5.56 15.28 -21.14
CA ARG A 17 -5.70 16.33 -20.13
C ARG A 17 -4.70 16.14 -18.98
N ALA A 18 -4.46 14.89 -18.55
CA ALA A 18 -3.44 14.54 -17.56
C ALA A 18 -2.01 14.77 -18.08
N SER A 19 -1.73 14.48 -19.36
CA SER A 19 -0.43 14.77 -19.98
C SER A 19 -0.19 16.27 -20.23
N ARG A 20 -1.25 17.08 -20.38
CA ARG A 20 -1.14 18.55 -20.40
C ARG A 20 -0.90 19.13 -19.01
N LEU A 21 -1.55 18.59 -17.98
CA LEU A 21 -1.29 18.94 -16.58
C LEU A 21 0.15 18.62 -16.17
N SER A 22 0.70 17.48 -16.59
CA SER A 22 2.12 17.18 -16.32
C SER A 22 3.07 18.15 -17.02
N ARG A 23 2.80 18.53 -18.27
CA ARG A 23 3.58 19.56 -19.00
C ARG A 23 3.53 20.95 -18.35
N HIS A 24 2.42 21.32 -17.71
CA HIS A 24 2.32 22.61 -17.01
C HIS A 24 3.11 22.62 -15.69
N VAL A 25 3.11 21.50 -14.95
CA VAL A 25 3.98 21.34 -13.77
C VAL A 25 5.47 21.39 -14.18
N ILE A 26 5.83 20.84 -15.35
CA ILE A 26 7.20 20.81 -15.90
C ILE A 26 7.75 22.21 -16.21
N ILE A 27 6.92 23.17 -16.64
CA ILE A 27 7.38 24.53 -17.00
C ILE A 27 7.36 25.48 -15.80
N VAL A 28 6.37 25.33 -14.92
CA VAL A 28 6.20 26.23 -13.77
C VAL A 28 7.32 26.06 -12.74
N TRP A 29 7.91 24.87 -12.61
CA TRP A 29 8.89 24.59 -11.57
C TRP A 29 10.30 25.16 -11.80
N PRO A 30 10.93 25.05 -12.99
CA PRO A 30 12.18 25.76 -13.28
C PRO A 30 12.03 27.28 -13.16
N LEU A 31 10.84 27.82 -13.48
CA LEU A 31 10.52 29.24 -13.33
C LEU A 31 10.38 29.65 -11.86
N ALA A 32 9.73 28.82 -11.03
CA ALA A 32 9.63 29.04 -9.59
C ALA A 32 11.00 28.94 -8.88
N TRP A 33 11.83 27.97 -9.27
CA TRP A 33 13.22 27.83 -8.82
C TRP A 33 14.07 29.03 -9.27
N GLY A 34 13.96 29.43 -10.54
CA GLY A 34 14.61 30.62 -11.08
C GLY A 34 14.24 31.87 -10.28
N TYR A 35 12.95 32.07 -10.03
CA TYR A 35 12.44 33.18 -9.21
C TYR A 35 12.98 33.14 -7.76
N PHE A 36 13.11 31.97 -7.15
CA PHE A 36 13.74 31.84 -5.84
C PHE A 36 15.22 32.26 -5.87
N CYS A 37 16.00 31.69 -6.80
CA CYS A 37 17.43 31.94 -6.91
C CYS A 37 17.75 33.41 -7.23
N THR A 38 16.95 34.06 -8.07
CA THR A 38 17.19 35.46 -8.47
C THR A 38 16.66 36.46 -7.46
N THR A 39 15.57 36.14 -6.75
CA THR A 39 14.76 37.14 -6.05
C THR A 39 14.63 36.85 -4.55
N LEU A 40 14.15 35.66 -4.16
CA LEU A 40 13.81 35.34 -2.77
C LEU A 40 15.03 35.00 -1.90
N LYS A 41 16.09 34.42 -2.47
CA LYS A 41 17.35 34.12 -1.75
C LYS A 41 18.02 35.36 -1.16
N ARG A 42 17.78 36.53 -1.76
CA ARG A 42 18.35 37.82 -1.34
C ARG A 42 17.54 38.51 -0.24
N GLN A 43 16.37 37.98 0.12
CA GLN A 43 15.49 38.54 1.14
C GLN A 43 15.61 37.75 2.45
N PRO A 44 15.70 38.42 3.62
CA PRO A 44 15.72 37.75 4.91
C PRO A 44 14.41 36.96 5.13
N LEU A 45 14.50 35.80 5.78
CA LEU A 45 13.33 34.99 6.13
C LEU A 45 12.43 35.80 7.08
N PRO A 46 11.11 35.86 6.81
CA PRO A 46 10.19 36.59 7.68
C PRO A 46 10.11 35.91 9.05
N GLU A 47 10.04 36.70 10.12
CA GLU A 47 9.94 36.19 11.49
C GLU A 47 8.73 35.25 11.65
N PRO A 48 8.88 34.12 12.37
CA PRO A 48 7.80 33.16 12.56
C PRO A 48 6.68 33.80 13.40
N SER A 49 5.58 34.17 12.76
CA SER A 49 4.39 34.72 13.42
C SER A 49 3.16 33.82 13.17
N TYR A 50 2.31 33.69 14.19
CA TYR A 50 1.05 32.94 14.09
C TYR A 50 0.05 33.56 13.10
N THR A 51 0.26 34.82 12.70
CA THR A 51 -0.57 35.59 11.76
C THR A 51 0.10 35.79 10.39
N ALA A 52 0.99 34.88 9.98
CA ALA A 52 1.72 34.99 8.73
C ALA A 52 0.79 35.09 7.50
N THR A 53 0.91 36.20 6.76
CA THR A 53 0.26 36.41 5.47
C THR A 53 0.68 35.34 4.46
N TRP A 54 -0.16 35.06 3.45
CA TRP A 54 0.11 33.99 2.48
C TRP A 54 1.48 34.13 1.80
N ARG A 55 1.96 35.36 1.57
CA ARG A 55 3.30 35.66 1.05
C ARG A 55 4.42 35.15 1.96
N HIS A 56 4.27 35.29 3.28
CA HIS A 56 5.27 34.83 4.25
C HIS A 56 5.27 33.30 4.32
N ARG A 57 4.09 32.67 4.30
CA ARG A 57 3.97 31.20 4.18
C ARG A 57 4.60 30.70 2.87
N LEU A 58 4.35 31.39 1.76
CA LEU A 58 4.96 31.05 0.47
C LEU A 58 6.48 31.26 0.47
N HIS A 59 7.00 32.29 1.14
CA HIS A 59 8.45 32.53 1.25
C HIS A 59 9.14 31.45 2.09
N TRP A 60 8.51 31.02 3.19
CA TRP A 60 8.96 29.87 3.98
C TRP A 60 8.89 28.56 3.20
N ILE A 61 7.79 28.31 2.47
CA ILE A 61 7.65 27.14 1.60
C ILE A 61 8.70 27.17 0.50
N MET A 62 8.90 28.32 -0.18
CA MET A 62 9.88 28.47 -1.25
C MET A 62 11.32 28.39 -0.74
N ALA A 63 11.61 28.86 0.48
CA ALA A 63 12.90 28.68 1.13
C ALA A 63 13.15 27.21 1.51
N ALA A 64 12.15 26.50 2.03
CA ALA A 64 12.23 25.06 2.28
C ALA A 64 12.40 24.25 0.98
N VAL A 65 11.66 24.63 -0.06
CA VAL A 65 11.72 24.08 -1.43
C VAL A 65 13.03 24.44 -2.14
N SER A 66 13.71 25.52 -1.74
CA SER A 66 14.99 25.91 -2.33
C SER A 66 16.19 25.07 -1.90
N HIS A 67 16.00 24.15 -0.97
CA HIS A 67 17.05 23.24 -0.55
C HIS A 67 17.44 22.33 -1.71
N LEU A 68 18.76 22.09 -1.84
CA LEU A 68 19.37 21.11 -2.73
C LEU A 68 18.64 19.74 -2.69
N GLN A 69 18.10 19.38 -1.52
CA GLN A 69 17.25 18.21 -1.32
C GLN A 69 16.00 18.20 -2.21
N CYS A 70 15.26 19.30 -2.33
CA CYS A 70 14.06 19.34 -3.17
C CYS A 70 14.39 19.14 -4.66
N ALA A 71 15.49 19.75 -5.14
CA ALA A 71 15.98 19.53 -6.50
C ALA A 71 16.34 18.06 -6.75
N PHE A 72 17.02 17.41 -5.81
CA PHE A 72 17.29 15.97 -5.88
C PHE A 72 16.02 15.13 -5.79
N CYS A 73 15.05 15.46 -4.94
CA CYS A 73 13.75 14.79 -4.84
C CYS A 73 13.00 14.83 -6.19
N CYS A 74 12.95 16.00 -6.83
CA CYS A 74 12.32 16.16 -8.14
C CYS A 74 13.06 15.37 -9.22
N ALA A 75 14.39 15.44 -9.25
CA ALA A 75 15.21 14.67 -10.19
C ALA A 75 15.02 13.16 -10.00
N TYR A 76 14.93 12.71 -8.76
CA TYR A 76 14.65 11.31 -8.41
C TYR A 76 13.29 10.86 -8.92
N ILE A 77 12.22 11.60 -8.61
CA ILE A 77 10.86 11.27 -9.06
C ILE A 77 10.79 11.24 -10.59
N TRP A 78 11.43 12.19 -11.25
CA TRP A 78 11.50 12.24 -12.71
C TRP A 78 12.23 11.02 -13.28
N PHE A 79 13.42 10.71 -12.75
CA PHE A 79 14.20 9.55 -13.17
C PHE A 79 13.40 8.26 -12.99
N ILE A 80 12.78 8.05 -11.82
CA ILE A 80 11.97 6.86 -11.54
C ILE A 80 10.76 6.79 -12.47
N PHE A 81 10.06 7.90 -12.73
CA PHE A 81 8.91 7.91 -13.64
C PHE A 81 9.30 7.55 -15.08
N VAL A 82 10.39 8.14 -15.59
CA VAL A 82 10.93 7.80 -16.92
C VAL A 82 11.36 6.34 -16.97
N ALA A 83 12.07 5.87 -15.95
CA ALA A 83 12.57 4.51 -15.86
C ALA A 83 11.42 3.48 -15.78
N ILE A 84 10.35 3.76 -15.03
CA ILE A 84 9.13 2.94 -14.96
C ILE A 84 8.48 2.85 -16.35
N ASN A 85 8.28 3.98 -17.03
CA ASN A 85 7.67 4.00 -18.36
C ASN A 85 8.51 3.28 -19.42
N GLN A 86 9.83 3.31 -19.31
CA GLN A 86 10.72 2.59 -20.23
C GLN A 86 10.82 1.09 -19.92
N SER A 87 10.55 0.68 -18.69
CA SER A 87 10.77 -0.71 -18.23
C SER A 87 9.49 -1.55 -18.14
N CYS A 88 8.31 -0.93 -18.21
CA CYS A 88 7.02 -1.63 -18.11
C CYS A 88 6.43 -1.87 -19.50
N GLU A 89 6.04 -3.11 -19.79
CA GLU A 89 5.37 -3.49 -21.04
C GLU A 89 3.92 -2.99 -21.07
N TYR A 90 3.25 -2.94 -19.90
CA TYR A 90 1.83 -2.59 -19.79
C TYR A 90 1.59 -1.29 -19.01
N ALA A 91 0.61 -0.50 -19.45
CA ALA A 91 0.19 0.71 -18.74
C ALA A 91 -0.24 0.43 -17.29
N ALA A 92 -0.92 -0.70 -17.04
CA ALA A 92 -1.32 -1.11 -15.70
C ALA A 92 -0.12 -1.33 -14.76
N GLN A 93 0.99 -1.88 -15.26
CA GLN A 93 2.22 -2.05 -14.49
C GLN A 93 2.87 -0.71 -14.16
N ALA A 94 2.95 0.19 -15.15
CA ALA A 94 3.49 1.52 -14.94
C ALA A 94 2.70 2.27 -13.86
N TRP A 95 1.36 2.26 -13.95
CA TRP A 95 0.48 2.85 -12.94
C TRP A 95 0.64 2.23 -11.56
N PHE A 96 0.77 0.91 -11.48
CA PHE A 96 1.01 0.22 -10.22
C PHE A 96 2.29 0.72 -9.53
N TRP A 97 3.42 0.74 -10.25
CA TRP A 97 4.67 1.25 -9.69
C TRP A 97 4.58 2.73 -9.31
N VAL A 98 3.96 3.57 -10.15
CA VAL A 98 3.75 4.99 -9.86
C VAL A 98 2.89 5.20 -8.60
N LEU A 99 1.86 4.39 -8.37
CA LEU A 99 1.03 4.47 -7.17
C LEU A 99 1.81 4.09 -5.91
N LEU A 100 2.75 3.13 -6.00
CA LEU A 100 3.62 2.77 -4.88
C LEU A 100 4.63 3.87 -4.52
N GLU A 101 5.02 4.69 -5.50
CA GLU A 101 5.91 5.85 -5.31
C GLU A 101 5.26 7.00 -4.52
N VAL A 102 3.92 7.01 -4.35
CA VAL A 102 3.23 8.03 -3.54
C VAL A 102 3.75 8.05 -2.10
N TYR A 103 4.06 6.88 -1.53
CA TYR A 103 4.69 6.79 -0.22
C TYR A 103 6.10 7.38 -0.20
N THR A 104 6.89 7.16 -1.27
CA THR A 104 8.21 7.77 -1.39
C THR A 104 8.10 9.30 -1.48
N LEU A 105 7.15 9.82 -2.26
CA LEU A 105 6.86 11.26 -2.31
C LEU A 105 6.49 11.81 -0.93
N TYR A 106 5.63 11.12 -0.19
CA TYR A 106 5.25 11.51 1.16
C TYR A 106 6.47 11.57 2.10
N PHE A 107 7.34 10.57 2.08
CA PHE A 107 8.55 10.56 2.89
C PHE A 107 9.56 11.63 2.48
N LEU A 108 9.74 11.89 1.19
CA LEU A 108 10.57 12.98 0.71
C LEU A 108 10.04 14.34 1.20
N LEU A 109 8.72 14.54 1.17
CA LEU A 109 8.09 15.76 1.65
C LEU A 109 8.26 15.92 3.17
N LEU A 110 8.09 14.86 3.94
CA LEU A 110 8.37 14.85 5.39
C LEU A 110 9.83 15.18 5.69
N ASN A 111 10.78 14.58 4.96
CA ASN A 111 12.20 14.87 5.13
C ASN A 111 12.53 16.33 4.81
N VAL A 112 11.93 16.91 3.76
CA VAL A 112 12.09 18.33 3.42
C VAL A 112 11.52 19.22 4.51
N ILE A 113 10.32 18.92 5.03
CA ILE A 113 9.73 19.68 6.15
C ILE A 113 10.65 19.61 7.36
N TYR A 114 11.11 18.41 7.73
CA TYR A 114 11.94 18.21 8.91
C TYR A 114 13.27 18.97 8.84
N VAL A 115 13.95 18.92 7.68
CA VAL A 115 15.20 19.65 7.47
C VAL A 115 14.97 21.16 7.44
N ALA A 116 13.81 21.61 6.93
CA ALA A 116 13.44 23.02 6.89
C ALA A 116 12.96 23.57 8.26
N THR A 117 12.51 22.71 9.17
CA THR A 117 12.18 23.06 10.55
C THR A 117 13.26 22.55 11.50
N PRO A 118 14.41 23.23 11.64
CA PRO A 118 15.33 22.88 12.71
C PRO A 118 14.57 23.00 14.03
N ILE A 119 14.48 21.90 14.77
CA ILE A 119 14.02 21.91 16.15
C ILE A 119 15.01 22.80 16.88
N MET A 120 14.70 24.08 17.03
CA MET A 120 15.55 24.98 17.80
C MET A 120 15.60 24.39 19.21
N PRO A 121 16.80 24.01 19.72
CA PRO A 121 16.91 23.72 21.14
C PRO A 121 16.41 24.97 21.85
N ALA A 122 15.43 24.81 22.74
CA ALA A 122 14.94 25.88 23.57
C ALA A 122 16.17 26.59 24.12
N LYS A 123 16.31 27.90 23.83
CA LYS A 123 17.37 28.71 24.42
C LYS A 123 17.33 28.42 25.91
N PRO A 124 18.43 27.94 26.53
CA PRO A 124 18.45 27.77 27.97
C PRO A 124 18.06 29.12 28.54
N THR A 125 16.88 29.17 29.16
CA THR A 125 16.39 30.32 29.89
C THR A 125 17.52 30.68 30.83
N ARG A 126 18.14 31.85 30.62
CA ARG A 126 19.22 32.35 31.46
C ARG A 126 18.79 32.13 32.91
N HIS A 127 19.56 31.33 33.64
CA HIS A 127 19.43 31.19 35.08
C HIS A 127 19.29 32.59 35.68
N VAL A 128 18.09 32.91 36.14
CA VAL A 128 17.89 34.01 37.08
C VAL A 128 18.62 33.57 38.34
N THR A 129 19.73 34.23 38.61
CA THR A 129 20.56 34.01 39.79
C THR A 129 19.81 34.57 40.99
N THR A 130 18.89 33.77 41.56
CA THR A 130 18.35 34.04 42.89
C THR A 130 19.39 33.58 43.90
N ASN A 131 20.18 34.54 44.38
CA ASN A 131 21.03 34.38 45.54
C ASN A 131 20.18 33.98 46.75
N ARG A 132 20.24 32.71 47.15
CA ARG A 132 19.80 32.26 48.48
C ARG A 132 20.84 31.27 49.03
N PRO A 133 21.38 31.49 50.25
CA PRO A 133 22.46 30.69 50.76
C PRO A 133 21.98 29.30 51.20
N LEU A 134 22.88 28.32 51.03
CA LEU A 134 22.72 26.91 51.34
C LEU A 134 22.21 26.65 52.76
N SER A 135 21.25 25.74 52.89
CA SER A 135 21.12 24.88 54.07
C SER A 135 20.96 23.43 53.59
N VAL A 136 21.75 22.58 54.23
CA VAL A 136 22.06 21.17 53.98
C VAL A 136 20.82 20.27 53.99
N GLY A 137 20.77 19.34 53.03
CA GLY A 137 19.86 18.20 53.02
C GLY A 137 20.12 17.32 51.79
N ASN A 138 20.85 16.21 51.97
CA ASN A 138 21.18 15.25 50.91
C ASN A 138 19.91 14.57 50.36
N THR A 139 19.53 14.91 49.14
CA THR A 139 18.72 14.05 48.25
C THR A 139 19.52 13.77 46.98
N PRO A 140 19.55 12.51 46.48
CA PRO A 140 20.21 12.21 45.23
C PRO A 140 19.37 12.81 44.09
N HIS A 141 19.82 13.93 43.53
CA HIS A 141 19.33 14.39 42.24
C HIS A 141 19.58 13.28 41.21
N VAL A 142 18.51 12.58 40.82
CA VAL A 142 18.50 11.76 39.60
C VAL A 142 18.54 12.76 38.45
N ALA A 143 19.74 13.20 38.09
CA ALA A 143 19.96 13.93 36.86
C ALA A 143 19.50 13.02 35.72
N VAL A 144 18.37 13.37 35.10
CA VAL A 144 17.97 12.81 33.80
C VAL A 144 19.07 13.19 32.83
N GLN A 145 20.06 12.30 32.68
CA GLN A 145 21.07 12.39 31.64
C GLN A 145 20.33 12.45 30.32
N GLN A 146 20.38 13.61 29.68
CA GLN A 146 19.99 13.77 28.29
C GLN A 146 20.64 12.63 27.50
N PRO A 147 19.87 11.76 26.82
CA PRO A 147 20.47 10.76 25.96
C PRO A 147 21.28 11.53 24.92
N LEU A 148 22.54 11.11 24.74
CA LEU A 148 23.50 11.63 23.77
C LEU A 148 22.81 11.91 22.44
N THR A 149 22.35 13.15 22.27
CA THR A 149 22.13 13.71 20.95
C THR A 149 23.50 13.67 20.30
N SER A 150 23.59 12.97 19.16
CA SER A 150 24.80 13.00 18.35
C SER A 150 25.22 14.47 18.24
N ARG A 151 26.42 14.76 18.72
CA ARG A 151 27.08 16.06 18.67
C ARG A 151 27.41 16.40 17.21
N ALA A 152 26.37 16.51 16.38
CA ALA A 152 26.40 17.15 15.09
C ALA A 152 25.69 18.49 15.31
N SER A 153 26.44 19.41 15.91
CA SER A 153 26.08 20.82 15.92
C SER A 153 25.75 21.24 14.48
N PRO A 154 24.56 21.80 14.19
CA PRO A 154 24.26 22.34 12.86
C PRO A 154 25.09 23.59 12.53
N HIS A 155 25.89 24.06 13.48
CA HIS A 155 26.65 25.32 13.43
C HIS A 155 28.14 25.18 13.11
N ASP A 156 28.66 23.97 12.83
CA ASP A 156 30.00 23.87 12.26
C ASP A 156 29.95 24.14 10.74
N ASP A 157 30.26 25.39 10.41
CA ASP A 157 30.52 25.89 9.07
C ASP A 157 31.71 25.13 8.44
N ASN A 158 31.46 24.18 7.54
CA ASN A 158 32.04 24.20 6.17
C ASN A 158 31.90 22.95 5.30
N ASN A 159 31.36 21.83 5.74
CA ASN A 159 31.25 20.71 4.80
C ASN A 159 29.94 20.75 4.01
N ALA A 160 29.89 21.66 3.02
CA ALA A 160 28.89 21.63 1.94
C ALA A 160 28.78 20.23 1.33
N LEU A 161 29.91 19.50 1.23
CA LEU A 161 29.97 18.11 0.81
C LEU A 161 29.20 17.15 1.74
N VAL A 162 29.25 17.34 3.06
CA VAL A 162 28.46 16.54 4.02
C VAL A 162 26.98 16.87 3.91
N ARG A 163 26.60 18.14 3.72
CA ARG A 163 25.20 18.52 3.47
C ARG A 163 24.69 17.96 2.14
N VAL A 164 25.52 17.94 1.10
CA VAL A 164 25.23 17.30 -0.19
C VAL A 164 25.11 15.79 -0.03
N LEU A 165 26.01 15.13 0.69
CA LEU A 165 25.97 13.68 0.92
C LEU A 165 24.74 13.27 1.74
N GLN A 166 24.41 14.02 2.79
CA GLN A 166 23.19 13.84 3.57
C GLN A 166 21.94 14.08 2.73
N ALA A 167 21.94 15.14 1.90
CA ALA A 167 20.84 15.39 0.97
C ALA A 167 20.66 14.24 -0.02
N VAL A 168 21.74 13.74 -0.62
CA VAL A 168 21.71 12.60 -1.54
C VAL A 168 21.25 11.33 -0.81
N ALA A 169 21.78 11.03 0.38
CA ALA A 169 21.39 9.86 1.15
C ALA A 169 19.90 9.89 1.56
N LEU A 170 19.41 11.05 2.03
CA LEU A 170 18.00 11.25 2.39
C LEU A 170 17.06 11.28 1.17
N THR A 171 17.59 11.51 -0.03
CA THR A 171 16.80 11.46 -1.27
C THR A 171 16.79 10.07 -1.90
N VAL A 172 17.92 9.36 -1.87
CA VAL A 172 18.08 8.01 -2.45
C VAL A 172 17.46 6.95 -1.53
N VAL A 173 17.53 7.15 -0.21
CA VAL A 173 16.92 6.26 0.79
C VAL A 173 16.06 7.10 1.77
N PRO A 174 14.95 7.69 1.31
CA PRO A 174 14.11 8.56 2.15
C PRO A 174 13.54 7.84 3.37
N VAL A 175 13.40 6.53 3.23
CA VAL A 175 12.97 5.58 4.25
C VAL A 175 13.99 5.47 5.40
N ALA A 176 15.29 5.55 5.13
CA ALA A 176 16.34 5.47 6.17
C ALA A 176 16.40 6.75 7.03
N GLY A 177 16.11 7.91 6.43
CA GLY A 177 15.99 9.18 7.14
C GLY A 177 14.89 9.15 8.20
N LEU A 178 13.72 8.59 7.84
CA LEU A 178 12.62 8.46 8.79
C LEU A 178 12.90 7.43 9.90
N THR A 179 13.55 6.30 9.60
CA THR A 179 13.95 5.35 10.67
C THR A 179 14.90 5.97 11.68
N LEU A 180 15.76 6.90 11.25
CA LEU A 180 16.66 7.62 12.16
C LEU A 180 15.85 8.58 13.05
N VAL A 181 14.90 9.32 12.47
CA VAL A 181 14.00 10.24 13.19
C VAL A 181 13.09 9.48 14.15
N GLU A 182 12.57 8.34 13.74
CA GLU A 182 11.79 7.45 14.59
C GLU A 182 12.65 6.86 15.71
N TYR A 183 13.85 6.38 15.43
CA TYR A 183 14.79 5.92 16.45
C TYR A 183 15.09 7.01 17.48
N LEU A 184 15.27 8.26 17.02
CA LEU A 184 15.46 9.43 17.87
C LEU A 184 14.21 9.74 18.71
N LEU A 185 13.02 9.79 18.11
CA LEU A 185 11.74 9.95 18.82
C LEU A 185 11.49 8.79 19.80
N ALA A 186 11.89 7.58 19.43
CA ALA A 186 11.73 6.37 20.22
C ALA A 186 12.71 6.26 21.38
N SER A 187 13.82 6.97 21.28
CA SER A 187 14.80 7.08 22.35
C SER A 187 14.34 8.06 23.45
N LEU A 188 13.39 8.95 23.15
CA LEU A 188 12.86 9.90 24.13
C LEU A 188 11.91 9.20 25.11
N PRO A 189 12.08 9.40 26.43
CA PRO A 189 11.14 8.87 27.42
C PRO A 189 9.79 9.61 27.33
N ASN A 190 8.69 8.89 27.59
CA ASN A 190 7.32 9.44 27.52
C ASN A 190 7.13 10.64 28.46
N THR A 191 7.82 10.68 29.61
CA THR A 191 7.87 11.84 30.50
C THR A 191 8.34 13.11 29.81
N TYR A 192 9.39 13.02 28.99
CA TYR A 192 9.93 14.17 28.27
C TYR A 192 8.95 14.69 27.21
N LEU A 193 8.21 13.79 26.56
CA LEU A 193 7.19 14.15 25.58
C LEU A 193 5.99 14.85 26.23
N ILE A 194 5.56 14.37 27.39
CA ILE A 194 4.45 14.97 28.16
C ILE A 194 4.88 16.34 28.72
N ALA A 195 6.11 16.45 29.26
CA ALA A 195 6.66 17.70 29.79
C ALA A 195 6.90 18.77 28.72
N LYS A 196 7.12 18.39 27.47
CA LYS A 196 7.29 19.35 26.36
C LYS A 196 5.98 19.99 25.90
N VAL A 197 4.83 19.37 26.22
CA VAL A 197 3.51 19.73 25.69
C VAL A 197 2.62 20.46 26.71
N GLY A 198 3.09 20.57 27.96
CA GLY A 198 2.43 21.28 29.07
C GLY A 198 3.42 21.89 30.05
N ASP A 199 2.91 22.51 31.13
CA ASP A 199 3.73 22.91 32.28
C ASP A 199 4.30 21.66 32.98
N ASP A 200 5.41 21.80 33.72
CA ASP A 200 6.22 20.69 34.28
C ASP A 200 5.36 19.55 34.86
N VAL A 201 5.54 18.32 34.36
CA VAL A 201 4.86 17.11 34.88
C VAL A 201 5.21 16.88 36.36
N GLU A 202 6.36 17.39 36.80
CA GLU A 202 6.81 17.42 38.19
C GLU A 202 5.93 18.31 39.09
N ALA A 203 5.15 19.24 38.52
CA ALA A 203 4.19 20.05 39.26
C ALA A 203 2.83 19.35 39.49
N LEU A 204 2.59 18.17 38.88
CA LEU A 204 1.35 17.40 39.03
C LEU A 204 1.49 16.40 40.19
N VAL A 205 1.11 16.84 41.40
CA VAL A 205 1.17 16.02 42.62
C VAL A 205 -0.22 15.51 42.98
N PHE A 206 -0.38 14.19 43.07
CA PHE A 206 -1.60 13.57 43.59
C PHE A 206 -1.56 13.53 45.12
N THR A 207 -2.72 13.72 45.77
CA THR A 207 -2.86 13.68 47.23
C THR A 207 -3.53 12.38 47.70
N GLY A 208 -3.02 11.78 48.76
CA GLY A 208 -3.59 10.61 49.42
C GLY A 208 -4.84 10.94 50.23
N ALA A 209 -5.50 9.90 50.77
CA ALA A 209 -6.70 10.03 51.60
C ALA A 209 -6.44 10.77 52.94
N ASP A 210 -5.18 10.84 53.35
CA ASP A 210 -4.63 11.56 54.50
C ASP A 210 -4.26 13.03 54.21
N GLY A 211 -4.44 13.49 52.96
CA GLY A 211 -4.12 14.84 52.51
C GLY A 211 -2.62 15.09 52.30
N GLN A 212 -1.77 14.09 52.51
CA GLN A 212 -0.35 14.14 52.16
C GLN A 212 -0.18 13.88 50.66
N PRO A 213 0.82 14.47 50.00
CA PRO A 213 1.16 14.07 48.64
C PRO A 213 1.50 12.58 48.62
N LEU A 214 0.98 11.83 47.64
CA LEU A 214 1.52 10.50 47.36
C LEU A 214 3.03 10.63 47.13
N PRO A 215 3.85 9.61 47.51
CA PRO A 215 5.30 9.70 47.46
C PRO A 215 5.77 10.34 46.14
N GLU A 216 6.66 11.34 46.30
CA GLU A 216 7.29 12.08 45.20
C GLU A 216 7.66 11.09 44.09
N ASP A 217 7.17 11.31 42.88
CA ASP A 217 7.36 10.50 41.67
C ASP A 217 6.23 9.59 41.18
N THR A 218 5.02 9.50 41.76
CA THR A 218 4.00 8.56 41.20
C THR A 218 3.65 8.79 39.72
N ALA A 219 3.42 10.03 39.25
CA ALA A 219 3.16 10.28 37.82
C ALA A 219 4.45 10.25 36.97
N PRO A 220 5.53 10.99 37.31
CA PRO A 220 6.78 10.95 36.55
C PRO A 220 7.39 9.55 36.46
N SER A 221 7.38 8.76 37.55
CA SER A 221 7.90 7.38 37.55
C SER A 221 7.06 6.45 36.67
N VAL A 222 5.73 6.57 36.65
CA VAL A 222 4.86 5.71 35.82
C VAL A 222 5.08 5.98 34.33
N PHE A 223 5.34 7.23 33.93
CA PHE A 223 5.66 7.57 32.54
C PHE A 223 7.16 7.39 32.22
N ALA A 224 8.06 7.42 33.20
CA ALA A 224 9.50 7.18 33.03
C ALA A 224 9.82 5.68 32.94
N THR A 225 9.06 4.86 33.65
CA THR A 225 9.15 3.40 33.56
C THR A 225 8.60 2.94 32.21
N ARG A 226 9.48 2.43 31.34
CA ARG A 226 9.04 1.83 30.08
C ARG A 226 8.15 0.62 30.40
N VAL A 227 6.90 0.65 29.91
CA VAL A 227 5.91 -0.45 30.02
C VAL A 227 6.26 -1.68 29.16
N ASN A 228 7.55 -1.85 28.83
CA ASN A 228 8.07 -3.05 28.16
C ASN A 228 7.78 -4.35 28.94
N SER A 229 7.49 -4.28 30.25
CA SER A 229 7.14 -5.43 31.07
C SER A 229 5.67 -5.85 30.94
N HIS A 230 4.76 -5.02 30.42
CA HIS A 230 3.34 -5.39 30.35
C HIS A 230 3.10 -6.48 29.29
N TRP A 231 2.53 -7.60 29.70
CA TRP A 231 2.38 -8.80 28.86
C TRP A 231 1.58 -8.51 27.58
N LEU A 232 0.56 -7.65 27.67
CA LEU A 232 -0.30 -7.27 26.55
C LEU A 232 0.50 -6.54 25.46
N LEU A 233 1.38 -5.61 25.84
CA LEU A 233 2.21 -4.85 24.90
C LEU A 233 3.26 -5.77 24.23
N ARG A 234 3.81 -6.73 24.98
CA ARG A 234 4.70 -7.77 24.45
C ARG A 234 3.98 -8.68 23.46
N ALA A 235 2.75 -9.10 23.77
CA ALA A 235 1.93 -9.92 22.89
C ALA A 235 1.58 -9.19 21.58
N TYR A 236 1.13 -7.93 21.66
CA TYR A 236 0.88 -7.11 20.47
C TYR A 236 2.15 -6.90 19.65
N ARG A 237 3.28 -6.58 20.29
CA ARG A 237 4.55 -6.39 19.59
C ARG A 237 5.00 -7.66 18.86
N ALA A 238 4.98 -8.80 19.53
CA ALA A 238 5.34 -10.08 18.93
C ALA A 238 4.38 -10.45 17.79
N GLY A 239 3.07 -10.32 18.02
CA GLY A 239 2.03 -10.60 17.01
C GLY A 239 2.15 -9.71 15.78
N LEU A 240 2.32 -8.40 15.96
CA LEU A 240 2.49 -7.44 14.86
C LEU A 240 3.78 -7.68 14.08
N ILE A 241 4.88 -8.05 14.73
CA ILE A 241 6.13 -8.43 14.05
C ILE A 241 5.90 -9.67 13.19
N ILE A 242 5.29 -10.72 13.76
CA ILE A 242 4.99 -11.96 13.02
C ILE A 242 4.09 -11.66 11.82
N ILE A 243 2.99 -10.93 12.03
CA ILE A 243 2.06 -10.53 10.95
C ILE A 243 2.80 -9.74 9.88
N THR A 244 3.63 -8.76 10.26
CA THR A 244 4.39 -7.93 9.31
C THR A 244 5.35 -8.78 8.49
N VAL A 245 6.13 -9.68 9.12
CA VAL A 245 7.07 -10.57 8.42
C VAL A 245 6.33 -11.51 7.47
N VAL A 246 5.22 -12.10 7.91
CA VAL A 246 4.40 -12.99 7.09
C VAL A 246 3.81 -12.25 5.90
N VAL A 247 3.24 -11.06 6.10
CA VAL A 247 2.63 -10.28 5.03
C VAL A 247 3.68 -9.74 4.06
N VAL A 248 4.83 -9.28 4.55
CA VAL A 248 5.95 -8.87 3.69
C VAL A 248 6.49 -10.06 2.89
N GLY A 249 6.66 -11.22 3.53
CA GLY A 249 7.06 -12.46 2.86
C GLY A 249 6.07 -12.89 1.77
N LEU A 250 4.77 -12.80 2.06
CA LEU A 250 3.70 -13.05 1.10
C LEU A 250 3.74 -12.05 -0.07
N ASN A 251 3.90 -10.75 0.21
CA ASN A 251 4.03 -9.72 -0.82
C ASN A 251 5.26 -9.95 -1.69
N ILE A 252 6.43 -10.27 -1.11
CA ILE A 252 7.64 -10.63 -1.85
C ILE A 252 7.35 -11.81 -2.76
N TRP A 253 6.77 -12.87 -2.23
CA TRP A 253 6.47 -14.07 -3.00
C TRP A 253 5.53 -13.79 -4.18
N LEU A 254 4.48 -12.98 -3.97
CA LEU A 254 3.54 -12.60 -5.02
C LEU A 254 4.18 -11.62 -6.03
N MET A 255 5.01 -10.69 -5.58
CA MET A 255 5.68 -9.70 -6.43
C MET A 255 6.86 -10.26 -7.23
N LEU A 256 7.47 -11.36 -6.80
CA LEU A 256 8.50 -12.08 -7.58
C LEU A 256 7.92 -12.81 -8.80
N SER A 257 6.61 -12.71 -9.04
CA SER A 257 5.96 -13.24 -10.22
C SER A 257 6.25 -12.41 -11.47
N TRP A 258 5.95 -12.99 -12.63
CA TRP A 258 6.06 -12.32 -13.92
C TRP A 258 5.25 -11.02 -14.05
N VAL A 259 4.21 -10.85 -13.24
CA VAL A 259 3.24 -9.74 -13.29
C VAL A 259 3.92 -8.39 -13.06
N THR A 260 4.95 -8.34 -12.21
CA THR A 260 5.69 -7.12 -11.87
C THR A 260 6.88 -6.87 -12.81
N HIS A 261 7.14 -7.81 -13.72
CA HIS A 261 8.32 -7.84 -14.60
C HIS A 261 9.68 -7.96 -13.89
N ALA A 262 9.71 -8.12 -12.56
CA ALA A 262 10.95 -8.29 -11.80
C ALA A 262 11.63 -9.64 -12.09
N TRP A 263 10.83 -10.72 -12.16
CA TRP A 263 11.26 -12.04 -12.62
C TRP A 263 10.23 -12.64 -13.57
N PRO A 264 10.30 -12.29 -14.86
CA PRO A 264 9.30 -12.70 -15.86
C PRO A 264 9.27 -14.20 -16.11
N SER A 265 10.29 -14.96 -15.71
CA SER A 265 10.33 -16.42 -15.82
C SER A 265 9.60 -17.15 -14.68
N ARG A 266 9.27 -16.46 -13.57
CA ARG A 266 8.58 -17.09 -12.43
C ARG A 266 7.06 -17.02 -12.59
N LYS A 267 6.42 -18.18 -12.43
CA LYS A 267 4.95 -18.29 -12.34
C LYS A 267 4.45 -17.57 -11.08
N PHE A 268 3.23 -17.05 -11.16
CA PHE A 268 2.54 -16.50 -10.00
C PHE A 268 2.13 -17.64 -9.06
N GLY A 269 2.30 -17.44 -7.75
CA GLY A 269 2.22 -18.53 -6.76
C GLY A 269 0.80 -19.02 -6.42
N ILE A 270 -0.23 -18.22 -6.66
CA ILE A 270 -1.63 -18.62 -6.47
C ILE A 270 -2.04 -19.49 -7.68
N PRO A 271 -2.79 -20.59 -7.50
CA PRO A 271 -3.32 -21.37 -8.62
C PRO A 271 -4.40 -20.56 -9.35
N ILE A 272 -4.07 -19.98 -10.50
CA ILE A 272 -4.94 -19.01 -11.18
C ILE A 272 -5.81 -19.65 -12.24
N GLU A 273 -5.48 -20.86 -12.67
CA GLU A 273 -6.28 -21.62 -13.63
C GLU A 273 -7.71 -21.87 -13.11
N THR A 274 -7.92 -21.75 -11.79
CA THR A 274 -9.23 -21.80 -11.12
C THR A 274 -9.95 -20.45 -11.05
N LEU A 275 -9.24 -19.33 -11.14
CA LEU A 275 -9.75 -17.95 -10.98
C LEU A 275 -10.01 -17.26 -12.32
N ILE A 276 -9.11 -17.47 -13.28
CA ILE A 276 -9.13 -16.87 -14.60
C ILE A 276 -9.07 -18.00 -15.62
N GLN A 277 -10.03 -18.01 -16.55
CA GLN A 277 -10.02 -18.95 -17.66
C GLN A 277 -8.92 -18.57 -18.65
N LEU A 278 -7.70 -19.03 -18.39
CA LEU A 278 -6.54 -18.88 -19.25
C LEU A 278 -6.40 -20.13 -20.13
N PRO A 279 -6.39 -19.99 -21.47
CA PRO A 279 -6.19 -21.13 -22.34
C PRO A 279 -4.76 -21.64 -22.18
N ALA A 280 -4.62 -22.96 -21.96
CA ALA A 280 -3.34 -23.64 -21.88
C ALA A 280 -2.56 -23.57 -23.21
N ASN A 281 -3.28 -23.39 -24.33
CA ASN A 281 -2.78 -23.48 -25.71
C ASN A 281 -2.00 -24.78 -25.92
N VAL A 282 -2.67 -25.91 -25.70
CA VAL A 282 -2.08 -27.24 -25.86
C VAL A 282 -1.86 -27.53 -27.34
N ALA A 283 -0.70 -28.10 -27.69
CA ALA A 283 -0.49 -28.58 -29.05
C ALA A 283 -1.48 -29.72 -29.33
N TYR A 284 -2.36 -29.53 -30.31
CA TYR A 284 -3.27 -30.57 -30.75
C TYR A 284 -2.50 -31.54 -31.66
N ASN A 285 -2.77 -32.82 -31.52
CA ASN A 285 -2.38 -33.82 -32.50
C ASN A 285 -3.53 -34.00 -33.49
N VAL A 286 -3.23 -33.83 -34.79
CA VAL A 286 -4.17 -34.04 -35.88
C VAL A 286 -3.83 -35.37 -36.54
N ALA A 287 -4.55 -36.42 -36.15
CA ALA A 287 -4.53 -37.67 -36.88
C ALA A 287 -5.58 -37.60 -37.98
N GLY A 288 -5.33 -38.24 -39.12
CA GLY A 288 -6.36 -38.38 -40.13
C GLY A 288 -6.33 -39.72 -40.80
N THR A 289 -7.50 -40.18 -41.19
CA THR A 289 -7.70 -41.41 -41.94
C THR A 289 -8.59 -41.12 -43.14
N MET A 290 -8.21 -41.64 -44.30
CA MET A 290 -9.06 -41.62 -45.48
C MET A 290 -10.24 -42.58 -45.25
N THR A 291 -11.43 -42.23 -45.71
CA THR A 291 -12.58 -43.14 -45.73
C THR A 291 -12.58 -44.00 -46.99
N ASP A 292 -13.53 -44.93 -47.10
CA ASP A 292 -13.68 -45.79 -48.27
C ASP A 292 -14.12 -45.04 -49.54
N ILE A 293 -14.37 -43.72 -49.44
CA ILE A 293 -14.80 -42.88 -50.55
C ILE A 293 -13.57 -42.27 -51.22
N CYS A 294 -13.08 -42.93 -52.28
CA CYS A 294 -12.06 -42.39 -53.18
C CYS A 294 -12.37 -42.77 -54.64
N HIS A 295 -12.44 -41.77 -55.53
CA HIS A 295 -12.70 -41.97 -56.96
C HIS A 295 -11.77 -41.10 -57.82
N PRO A 296 -11.26 -41.62 -58.95
CA PRO A 296 -10.55 -40.79 -59.92
C PRO A 296 -11.51 -39.75 -60.54
N ASN A 297 -10.98 -38.58 -60.85
CA ASN A 297 -11.67 -37.50 -61.57
C ASN A 297 -11.09 -37.38 -62.99
N ASP A 298 -11.86 -36.84 -63.93
CA ASP A 298 -11.47 -36.75 -65.35
C ASP A 298 -10.19 -35.91 -65.57
N ASP A 299 -9.90 -34.97 -64.66
CA ASP A 299 -8.72 -34.09 -64.68
C ASP A 299 -7.43 -34.75 -64.15
N GLY A 300 -7.45 -36.05 -63.87
CA GLY A 300 -6.31 -36.80 -63.32
C GLY A 300 -6.09 -36.64 -61.81
N THR A 301 -6.97 -35.90 -61.12
CA THR A 301 -6.98 -35.80 -59.65
C THR A 301 -7.81 -36.91 -59.02
N PHE A 302 -7.59 -37.22 -57.74
CA PHE A 302 -8.39 -38.21 -57.00
C PHE A 302 -9.25 -37.53 -55.95
N ARG A 303 -10.57 -37.71 -56.04
CA ARG A 303 -11.52 -37.17 -55.07
C ARG A 303 -11.65 -38.12 -53.90
N ALA A 304 -11.29 -37.68 -52.70
CA ALA A 304 -11.33 -38.49 -51.49
C ALA A 304 -11.93 -37.75 -50.29
N VAL A 305 -12.40 -38.51 -49.30
CA VAL A 305 -12.88 -37.99 -48.02
C VAL A 305 -11.92 -38.42 -46.90
N TRP A 306 -11.52 -37.46 -46.08
CA TRP A 306 -10.66 -37.63 -44.92
C TRP A 306 -11.40 -37.30 -43.64
N ASN A 307 -11.25 -38.17 -42.64
CA ASN A 307 -11.67 -37.92 -41.28
C ASN A 307 -10.45 -37.50 -40.46
N LEU A 308 -10.42 -36.25 -40.00
CA LEU A 308 -9.41 -35.75 -39.09
C LEU A 308 -9.93 -35.83 -37.64
N ALA A 309 -9.11 -36.37 -36.75
CA ALA A 309 -9.35 -36.43 -35.32
C ALA A 309 -8.34 -35.52 -34.58
N LEU A 310 -8.87 -34.62 -33.77
CA LEU A 310 -8.14 -33.67 -32.93
C LEU A 310 -8.03 -34.23 -31.51
N THR A 311 -6.80 -34.37 -31.01
CA THR A 311 -6.55 -34.81 -29.63
C THR A 311 -5.57 -33.86 -28.92
N PRO A 312 -5.88 -33.32 -27.72
CA PRO A 312 -7.12 -33.49 -26.94
C PRO A 312 -8.32 -32.80 -27.59
N THR A 313 -9.53 -32.97 -27.05
CA THR A 313 -10.74 -32.32 -27.60
C THR A 313 -10.63 -30.78 -27.51
N PRO A 314 -10.94 -30.03 -28.58
CA PRO A 314 -10.94 -28.57 -28.56
C PRO A 314 -11.86 -27.99 -27.50
N SER A 315 -11.34 -27.13 -26.63
CA SER A 315 -12.10 -26.48 -25.57
C SER A 315 -11.51 -25.10 -25.29
N VAL A 316 -12.28 -24.22 -24.63
CA VAL A 316 -11.79 -22.89 -24.25
C VAL A 316 -10.56 -22.98 -23.34
N LEU A 317 -10.51 -23.99 -22.45
CA LEU A 317 -9.37 -24.24 -21.56
C LEU A 317 -8.14 -24.77 -22.29
N ASN A 318 -8.33 -25.62 -23.29
CA ASN A 318 -7.23 -26.14 -24.10
C ASN A 318 -6.71 -25.09 -25.12
N GLY A 319 -7.55 -24.11 -25.46
CA GLY A 319 -7.30 -23.04 -26.43
C GLY A 319 -7.88 -23.40 -27.82
N LEU A 320 -8.25 -22.39 -28.61
CA LEU A 320 -8.84 -22.60 -29.94
C LEU A 320 -7.89 -22.05 -31.02
N PRO A 321 -6.97 -22.87 -31.57
CA PRO A 321 -6.01 -22.43 -32.57
C PRO A 321 -6.64 -22.26 -33.95
N THR A 322 -6.04 -21.39 -34.75
CA THR A 322 -6.14 -21.47 -36.21
C THR A 322 -5.09 -22.45 -36.70
N MET A 323 -5.55 -23.53 -37.35
CA MET A 323 -4.71 -24.62 -37.85
C MET A 323 -4.54 -24.45 -39.35
N ASN A 324 -3.30 -24.43 -39.83
CA ASN A 324 -2.99 -24.54 -41.24
C ASN A 324 -2.66 -25.99 -41.56
N VAL A 325 -3.51 -26.65 -42.35
CA VAL A 325 -3.47 -28.08 -42.65
C VAL A 325 -3.10 -28.28 -44.11
N GLY A 326 -2.11 -29.13 -44.39
CA GLY A 326 -1.70 -29.54 -45.73
C GLY A 326 -1.40 -31.03 -45.78
N PHE A 327 -1.24 -31.57 -46.99
CA PHE A 327 -0.97 -32.98 -47.23
C PHE A 327 0.36 -33.16 -47.95
N VAL A 328 1.07 -34.24 -47.61
CA VAL A 328 2.42 -34.49 -48.10
C VAL A 328 2.61 -35.95 -48.49
N LYS A 329 3.27 -36.17 -49.63
CA LYS A 329 3.74 -37.47 -50.09
C LYS A 329 5.26 -37.43 -50.19
N ASN A 330 5.98 -38.31 -49.48
CA ASN A 330 7.45 -38.39 -49.55
C ASN A 330 8.20 -37.03 -49.39
N ARG A 331 7.66 -36.11 -48.58
CA ARG A 331 8.12 -34.72 -48.33
C ARG A 331 7.70 -33.66 -49.36
N ASP A 332 7.03 -34.04 -50.44
CA ASP A 332 6.48 -33.10 -51.41
C ASP A 332 5.03 -32.72 -51.08
N LEU A 333 4.73 -31.43 -51.17
CA LEU A 333 3.40 -30.89 -50.92
C LEU A 333 2.43 -31.35 -52.02
N VAL A 334 1.29 -31.89 -51.59
CA VAL A 334 0.21 -32.31 -52.47
C VAL A 334 -0.81 -31.18 -52.55
N TYR A 335 -1.07 -30.69 -53.77
CA TYR A 335 -2.13 -29.71 -53.96
C TYR A 335 -3.50 -30.36 -53.91
N PHE A 336 -4.49 -29.60 -53.44
CA PHE A 336 -5.87 -30.06 -53.39
C PHE A 336 -6.85 -28.95 -53.77
N THR A 337 -7.90 -29.34 -54.50
CA THR A 337 -8.98 -28.47 -55.00
C THR A 337 -10.34 -29.00 -54.58
N ASP A 338 -11.42 -28.29 -54.90
CA ASP A 338 -12.82 -28.68 -54.60
C ASP A 338 -13.07 -29.04 -53.13
N LEU A 339 -12.48 -28.26 -52.23
CA LEU A 339 -12.55 -28.47 -50.81
C LEU A 339 -13.99 -28.24 -50.30
N ALA A 340 -14.58 -29.28 -49.72
CA ALA A 340 -15.78 -29.19 -48.93
C ALA A 340 -15.48 -29.68 -47.51
N VAL A 341 -15.67 -28.79 -46.53
CA VAL A 341 -15.41 -29.09 -45.12
C VAL A 341 -16.73 -29.18 -44.39
N GLY A 342 -17.01 -30.32 -43.76
CA GLY A 342 -18.33 -30.59 -43.20
C GLY A 342 -18.65 -29.72 -41.98
N THR A 343 -17.71 -29.61 -41.05
CA THR A 343 -17.99 -29.09 -39.69
C THR A 343 -17.02 -28.00 -39.21
N LEU A 344 -15.97 -27.65 -39.96
CA LEU A 344 -15.05 -26.58 -39.57
C LEU A 344 -15.44 -25.23 -40.16
N TRP A 345 -15.11 -24.17 -39.42
CA TRP A 345 -15.09 -22.84 -40.00
C TRP A 345 -13.82 -22.68 -40.84
N LEU A 346 -13.98 -22.75 -42.16
CA LEU A 346 -12.91 -22.48 -43.13
C LEU A 346 -12.62 -20.98 -43.13
N VAL A 347 -11.40 -20.60 -42.77
CA VAL A 347 -10.97 -19.19 -42.70
C VAL A 347 -10.42 -18.75 -44.05
N ALA A 348 -9.54 -19.55 -44.64
CA ALA A 348 -8.98 -19.35 -45.97
C ALA A 348 -8.46 -20.66 -46.53
N GLN A 349 -8.40 -20.77 -47.86
CA GLN A 349 -7.85 -21.91 -48.59
C GLN A 349 -6.80 -21.40 -49.58
N ASP A 350 -5.71 -22.15 -49.68
CA ASP A 350 -4.67 -22.02 -50.69
C ASP A 350 -4.54 -23.36 -51.45
N THR A 351 -3.77 -23.39 -52.54
CA THR A 351 -3.60 -24.57 -53.41
C THR A 351 -3.02 -25.78 -52.68
N TYR A 352 -2.18 -25.55 -51.67
CA TYR A 352 -1.47 -26.61 -50.93
C TYR A 352 -1.86 -26.71 -49.45
N SER A 353 -2.68 -25.78 -48.96
CA SER A 353 -2.99 -25.71 -47.53
C SER A 353 -4.34 -25.05 -47.27
N MET A 354 -4.95 -25.40 -46.14
CA MET A 354 -6.20 -24.80 -45.68
C MET A 354 -6.07 -24.34 -44.25
N THR A 355 -6.56 -23.14 -44.00
CA THR A 355 -6.64 -22.57 -42.66
C THR A 355 -8.03 -22.76 -42.09
N VAL A 356 -8.10 -23.48 -40.97
CA VAL A 356 -9.33 -23.88 -40.32
C VAL A 356 -9.31 -23.56 -38.83
N ARG A 357 -10.49 -23.31 -38.26
CA ARG A 357 -10.65 -23.10 -36.81
C ARG A 357 -11.62 -24.13 -36.24
N PRO A 358 -11.22 -24.92 -35.23
CA PRO A 358 -12.10 -25.90 -34.60
C PRO A 358 -13.14 -25.20 -33.72
N ALA A 359 -14.37 -25.71 -33.74
CA ALA A 359 -15.40 -25.32 -32.78
C ALA A 359 -15.18 -26.01 -31.42
N VAL A 360 -15.80 -25.46 -30.37
CA VAL A 360 -15.73 -26.06 -29.03
C VAL A 360 -16.33 -27.46 -29.06
N ASN A 361 -15.65 -28.42 -28.43
CA ASN A 361 -15.99 -29.85 -28.36
C ASN A 361 -15.94 -30.62 -29.69
N GLN A 362 -15.37 -30.02 -30.74
CA GLN A 362 -15.28 -30.66 -32.05
C GLN A 362 -14.04 -31.54 -32.16
N GLN A 363 -14.19 -32.82 -31.83
CA GLN A 363 -13.08 -33.78 -31.88
C GLN A 363 -12.81 -34.30 -33.31
N ASN A 364 -13.85 -34.49 -34.11
CA ASN A 364 -13.74 -35.11 -35.43
C ASN A 364 -14.24 -34.16 -36.52
N VAL A 365 -13.54 -34.17 -37.66
CA VAL A 365 -13.81 -33.34 -38.81
C VAL A 365 -13.77 -34.19 -40.07
N THR A 366 -14.70 -33.97 -40.97
CA THR A 366 -14.66 -34.57 -42.31
C THR A 366 -14.31 -33.52 -43.36
N ILE A 367 -13.37 -33.87 -44.24
CA ILE A 367 -12.91 -33.05 -45.36
C ILE A 367 -13.04 -33.86 -46.63
N ARG A 368 -13.65 -33.27 -47.65
CA ARG A 368 -13.66 -33.81 -49.00
C ARG A 368 -12.84 -32.88 -49.89
N ALA A 369 -11.90 -33.43 -50.64
CA ALA A 369 -11.09 -32.66 -51.58
C ALA A 369 -10.67 -33.54 -52.77
N SER A 370 -10.27 -32.88 -53.86
CA SER A 370 -9.66 -33.49 -55.04
C SER A 370 -8.14 -33.32 -54.94
N PHE A 371 -7.40 -34.42 -54.79
CA PHE A 371 -5.95 -34.42 -54.58
C PHE A 371 -5.22 -34.61 -55.91
N GLY A 372 -4.25 -33.73 -56.18
CA GLY A 372 -3.36 -33.83 -57.35
C GLY A 372 -1.98 -34.39 -57.00
N ASN A 373 -1.10 -34.60 -57.98
CA ASN A 373 0.24 -35.18 -57.78
C ASN A 373 0.25 -36.56 -57.07
N VAL A 374 -0.83 -37.33 -57.22
CA VAL A 374 -1.01 -38.68 -56.69
C VAL A 374 -1.45 -39.60 -57.82
N SER A 375 -1.00 -40.86 -57.82
CA SER A 375 -1.25 -41.81 -58.92
C SER A 375 -2.37 -42.82 -58.64
N SER A 376 -2.79 -42.97 -57.37
CA SER A 376 -3.82 -43.93 -56.99
C SER A 376 -4.52 -43.52 -55.68
N CYS A 377 -5.68 -44.13 -55.40
CA CYS A 377 -6.33 -43.99 -54.09
C CYS A 377 -5.46 -44.55 -52.94
N ASP A 378 -4.62 -45.55 -53.19
CA ASP A 378 -3.67 -46.06 -52.20
C ASP A 378 -2.60 -45.02 -51.86
N ASP A 379 -2.20 -44.19 -52.82
CA ASP A 379 -1.29 -43.08 -52.57
C ASP A 379 -1.96 -41.98 -51.74
N VAL A 380 -3.24 -41.71 -52.02
CA VAL A 380 -4.03 -40.77 -51.22
C VAL A 380 -4.14 -41.29 -49.79
N ALA A 381 -4.45 -42.57 -49.57
CA ALA A 381 -4.55 -43.16 -48.24
C ALA A 381 -3.25 -43.05 -47.40
N LYS A 382 -2.09 -42.96 -48.06
CA LYS A 382 -0.76 -42.86 -47.43
C LYS A 382 -0.25 -41.44 -47.23
N LEU A 383 -1.04 -40.41 -47.54
CA LEU A 383 -0.62 -39.02 -47.34
C LEU A 383 -0.42 -38.71 -45.86
N HIS A 384 0.66 -37.98 -45.57
CA HIS A 384 0.90 -37.45 -44.24
C HIS A 384 0.29 -36.06 -44.12
N ILE A 385 -0.34 -35.80 -42.97
CA ILE A 385 -0.93 -34.51 -42.66
C ILE A 385 0.14 -33.63 -42.02
N LEU A 386 0.41 -32.48 -42.63
CA LEU A 386 1.14 -31.40 -42.00
C LEU A 386 0.12 -30.46 -41.35
N CYS A 387 0.32 -30.16 -40.07
CA CYS A 387 -0.50 -29.20 -39.36
C CYS A 387 0.38 -28.20 -38.62
N LEU A 388 0.21 -26.91 -38.93
CA LEU A 388 0.84 -25.79 -38.24
C LEU A 388 -0.23 -25.05 -37.43
N MET A 389 0.01 -24.88 -36.13
CA MET A 389 -0.97 -24.27 -35.23
C MET A 389 -0.55 -22.87 -34.82
N THR A 390 -1.47 -21.93 -34.98
CA THR A 390 -1.33 -20.55 -34.53
C THR A 390 -2.46 -20.21 -33.58
N TYR A 391 -2.17 -19.52 -32.48
CA TYR A 391 -3.19 -19.09 -31.52
C TYR A 391 -3.36 -17.58 -31.65
N THR A 392 -4.62 -17.12 -31.65
CA THR A 392 -4.95 -15.68 -31.61
C THR A 392 -4.41 -15.05 -30.33
N ASP A 393 -4.56 -15.75 -29.20
CA ASP A 393 -4.14 -15.28 -27.90
C ASP A 393 -2.89 -16.04 -27.41
N LYS A 394 -1.86 -15.30 -26.99
CA LYS A 394 -0.68 -15.90 -26.36
C LYS A 394 -1.07 -16.43 -24.98
N SER A 395 -0.94 -17.74 -24.76
CA SER A 395 -1.06 -18.31 -23.41
C SER A 395 -0.03 -17.71 -22.48
N LEU A 396 -0.33 -17.73 -21.19
CA LEU A 396 0.60 -17.29 -20.15
C LEU A 396 1.95 -18.03 -20.29
N ARG A 397 1.92 -19.35 -20.54
CA ARG A 397 3.12 -20.16 -20.73
C ARG A 397 3.96 -19.68 -21.91
N LYS A 398 3.33 -19.33 -23.04
CA LYS A 398 4.02 -18.81 -24.21
C LYS A 398 4.60 -17.41 -23.95
N ARG A 399 3.91 -16.56 -23.18
CA ARG A 399 4.45 -15.26 -22.76
C ARG A 399 5.64 -15.41 -21.80
N LEU A 400 5.55 -16.27 -20.80
CA LEU A 400 6.66 -16.57 -19.87
C LEU A 400 7.88 -17.12 -20.62
N ALA A 401 7.67 -17.94 -21.65
CA ALA A 401 8.74 -18.51 -22.47
C ALA A 401 9.37 -17.53 -23.47
N THR A 402 8.64 -16.49 -23.88
CA THR A 402 9.12 -15.46 -24.82
C THR A 402 9.66 -14.23 -24.11
N ALA A 403 9.40 -14.08 -22.81
CA ALA A 403 10.02 -13.04 -22.01
C ALA A 403 11.54 -13.27 -21.92
N ALA A 404 12.32 -12.21 -22.09
CA ALA A 404 13.77 -12.28 -22.06
C ALA A 404 14.25 -12.92 -20.74
N PRO A 405 15.20 -13.89 -20.79
CA PRO A 405 15.72 -14.52 -19.60
C PRO A 405 16.59 -13.51 -18.82
N GLY A 406 16.19 -13.19 -17.58
CA GLY A 406 17.03 -12.45 -16.63
C GLY A 406 16.40 -11.17 -16.09
N LEU A 407 16.93 -10.71 -14.94
CA LEU A 407 16.46 -9.55 -14.20
C LEU A 407 16.41 -8.30 -15.09
N THR A 408 15.23 -7.69 -15.20
CA THR A 408 15.18 -6.27 -15.47
C THR A 408 15.64 -5.58 -14.17
N LEU A 409 16.90 -5.12 -14.16
CA LEU A 409 17.57 -4.56 -12.97
C LEU A 409 16.67 -3.54 -12.25
N LEU A 410 16.00 -2.69 -13.02
CA LEU A 410 15.16 -1.62 -12.49
C LEU A 410 13.89 -2.15 -11.75
N PRO A 411 13.00 -2.97 -12.34
CA PRO A 411 11.91 -3.60 -11.59
C PRO A 411 12.35 -4.40 -10.36
N THR A 412 13.52 -5.06 -10.40
CA THR A 412 14.06 -5.72 -9.20
C THR A 412 14.48 -4.73 -8.12
N LEU A 413 15.09 -3.60 -8.50
CA LEU A 413 15.42 -2.52 -7.57
C LEU A 413 14.16 -1.86 -6.99
N LEU A 414 13.12 -1.63 -7.81
CA LEU A 414 11.82 -1.12 -7.36
C LEU A 414 11.14 -2.09 -6.39
N LEU A 415 11.22 -3.40 -6.65
CA LEU A 415 10.73 -4.43 -5.75
C LEU A 415 11.47 -4.40 -4.40
N ALA A 416 12.81 -4.41 -4.43
CA ALA A 416 13.62 -4.37 -3.21
C ALA A 416 13.33 -3.10 -2.39
N LYS A 417 13.23 -1.94 -3.08
CA LYS A 417 12.84 -0.67 -2.49
C LYS A 417 11.46 -0.76 -1.84
N TYR A 418 10.46 -1.28 -2.56
CA TYR A 418 9.11 -1.40 -2.03
C TYR A 418 9.06 -2.32 -0.79
N CYS A 419 9.80 -3.43 -0.79
CA CYS A 419 9.88 -4.32 0.38
C CYS A 419 10.48 -3.61 1.60
N PHE A 420 11.56 -2.85 1.39
CA PHE A 420 12.15 -2.04 2.44
C PHE A 420 11.19 -0.95 2.95
N GLN A 421 10.52 -0.27 2.02
CA GLN A 421 9.52 0.74 2.32
C GLN A 421 8.37 0.15 3.14
N MET A 422 7.85 -1.01 2.77
CA MET A 422 6.78 -1.71 3.50
C MET A 422 7.20 -2.05 4.92
N LEU A 423 8.40 -2.60 5.11
CA LEU A 423 8.92 -2.93 6.45
C LEU A 423 9.06 -1.68 7.32
N VAL A 424 9.54 -0.58 6.75
CA VAL A 424 9.74 0.65 7.51
C VAL A 424 8.43 1.38 7.77
N VAL A 425 7.53 1.51 6.79
CA VAL A 425 6.19 2.08 7.01
C VAL A 425 5.48 1.28 8.11
N ALA A 426 5.50 -0.04 8.03
CA ALA A 426 4.93 -0.92 9.04
C ALA A 426 5.62 -0.73 10.41
N GLY A 427 6.95 -0.62 10.43
CA GLY A 427 7.74 -0.33 11.62
C GLY A 427 7.31 0.97 12.30
N ILE A 428 7.30 2.08 11.56
CA ILE A 428 6.97 3.41 12.09
C ILE A 428 5.52 3.47 12.57
N VAL A 429 4.57 3.00 11.76
CA VAL A 429 3.15 2.98 12.13
C VAL A 429 2.94 2.06 13.33
N GLY A 430 3.58 0.89 13.35
CA GLY A 430 3.51 -0.06 14.44
C GLY A 430 4.09 0.49 15.73
N TYR A 431 5.21 1.18 15.66
CA TYR A 431 5.79 1.85 16.82
C TYR A 431 4.87 2.96 17.34
N ALA A 432 4.43 3.88 16.48
CA ALA A 432 3.57 4.99 16.88
C ALA A 432 2.25 4.49 17.49
N SER A 433 1.61 3.49 16.90
CA SER A 433 0.38 2.90 17.42
C SER A 433 0.58 2.16 18.75
N LEU A 434 1.72 1.46 18.94
CA LEU A 434 2.08 0.85 20.21
C LEU A 434 2.42 1.89 21.29
N GLN A 435 3.03 3.03 20.92
CA GLN A 435 3.29 4.13 21.86
C GLN A 435 1.98 4.78 22.34
N ILE A 436 1.04 5.03 21.43
CA ILE A 436 -0.30 5.51 21.80
C ILE A 436 -0.94 4.54 22.80
N LEU A 437 -0.91 3.24 22.52
CA LEU A 437 -1.45 2.23 23.43
C LEU A 437 -0.71 2.21 24.79
N ALA A 438 0.63 2.31 24.78
CA ALA A 438 1.43 2.33 26.00
C ALA A 438 1.11 3.54 26.88
N LEU A 439 0.97 4.73 26.30
CA LEU A 439 0.61 5.96 27.01
C LEU A 439 -0.75 5.82 27.72
N TRP A 440 -1.74 5.27 27.02
CA TRP A 440 -3.07 5.05 27.61
C TRP A 440 -3.08 3.94 28.67
N LEU A 441 -2.28 2.88 28.52
CA LEU A 441 -2.10 1.86 29.55
C LEU A 441 -1.41 2.41 30.80
N GLN A 442 -0.38 3.25 30.64
CA GLN A 442 0.29 3.94 31.74
C GLN A 442 -0.70 4.84 32.50
N PHE A 443 -1.49 5.61 31.77
CA PHE A 443 -2.51 6.48 32.34
C PHE A 443 -3.61 5.69 33.07
N ASP A 444 -4.09 4.58 32.50
CA ASP A 444 -5.13 3.76 33.12
C ASP A 444 -4.62 3.06 34.40
N ALA A 445 -3.37 2.59 34.39
CA ALA A 445 -2.72 2.02 35.57
C ALA A 445 -2.63 3.03 36.72
N LEU A 446 -2.24 4.28 36.43
CA LEU A 446 -2.22 5.37 37.41
C LEU A 446 -3.63 5.66 37.94
N THR A 447 -4.62 5.67 37.05
CA THR A 447 -6.03 5.93 37.39
C THR A 447 -6.60 4.92 38.38
N VAL A 448 -6.15 3.65 38.34
CA VAL A 448 -6.57 2.62 39.32
C VAL A 448 -5.96 2.86 40.71
N THR A 449 -4.80 3.50 40.79
CA THR A 449 -4.08 3.74 42.06
C THR A 449 -4.50 5.02 42.79
N VAL A 450 -5.04 6.00 42.06
CA VAL A 450 -5.38 7.32 42.61
C VAL A 450 -6.86 7.37 43.00
N ASP A 451 -7.15 7.89 44.20
CA ASP A 451 -8.53 8.15 44.62
C ASP A 451 -9.10 9.39 43.92
N LEU A 452 -9.92 9.16 42.89
CA LEU A 452 -10.62 10.20 42.13
C LEU A 452 -11.82 10.79 42.87
N THR A 453 -12.16 10.29 44.05
CA THR A 453 -13.25 10.86 44.86
C THR A 453 -12.83 12.13 45.59
N LEU A 454 -11.54 12.51 45.51
CA LEU A 454 -10.98 13.79 45.96
C LEU A 454 -10.97 14.82 44.82
N HIS A 455 -11.47 16.02 45.08
CA HIS A 455 -11.60 17.07 44.06
C HIS A 455 -10.24 17.50 43.46
N GLN A 456 -9.19 17.59 44.30
CA GLN A 456 -7.83 17.93 43.87
C GLN A 456 -7.25 16.88 42.91
N ASN A 457 -7.41 15.59 43.24
CA ASN A 457 -6.96 14.50 42.39
C ASN A 457 -7.70 14.46 41.05
N LEU A 458 -8.99 14.79 41.05
CA LEU A 458 -9.81 14.83 39.84
C LEU A 458 -9.35 15.94 38.86
N ASP A 459 -9.00 17.12 39.38
CA ASP A 459 -8.44 18.22 38.56
C ASP A 459 -7.06 17.86 38.01
N VAL A 460 -6.17 17.32 38.84
CA VAL A 460 -4.83 16.86 38.42
C VAL A 460 -4.94 15.74 37.38
N TRP A 461 -5.85 14.78 37.57
CA TRP A 461 -6.14 13.70 36.63
C TRP A 461 -6.59 14.23 35.27
N TYR A 462 -7.50 15.22 35.25
CA TYR A 462 -7.97 15.82 34.00
C TYR A 462 -6.87 16.59 33.26
N ARG A 463 -6.02 17.35 33.98
CA ARG A 463 -4.87 18.04 33.38
C ARG A 463 -3.87 17.05 32.78
N LEU A 464 -3.54 15.99 33.52
CA LEU A 464 -2.65 14.93 33.04
C LEU A 464 -3.23 14.23 31.81
N ARG A 465 -4.53 13.92 31.82
CA ARG A 465 -5.26 13.36 30.67
C ARG A 465 -5.13 14.24 29.44
N ASN A 466 -5.31 15.55 29.59
CA ASN A 466 -5.18 16.49 28.47
C ASN A 466 -3.75 16.56 27.93
N HIS A 467 -2.72 16.42 28.78
CA HIS A 467 -1.33 16.32 28.31
C HIS A 467 -1.08 15.04 27.52
N VAL A 468 -1.52 13.89 28.05
CA VAL A 468 -1.46 12.60 27.32
C VAL A 468 -2.19 12.71 26.00
N PHE A 469 -3.39 13.31 26.00
CA PHE A 469 -4.19 13.52 24.81
C PHE A 469 -3.44 14.32 23.74
N LYS A 470 -2.86 15.48 24.09
CA LYS A 470 -2.08 16.29 23.15
C LYS A 470 -0.88 15.53 22.54
N VAL A 471 -0.19 14.71 23.33
CA VAL A 471 0.91 13.85 22.83
C VAL A 471 0.37 12.79 21.87
N VAL A 472 -0.77 12.18 22.19
CA VAL A 472 -1.45 11.21 21.32
C VAL A 472 -1.91 11.86 20.01
N THR A 473 -2.43 13.09 20.03
CA THR A 473 -2.83 13.82 18.82
C THR A 473 -1.65 13.96 17.84
N PHE A 474 -0.45 14.29 18.34
CA PHE A 474 0.76 14.39 17.51
C PHE A 474 1.10 13.07 16.80
N TYR A 475 1.10 11.94 17.51
CA TYR A 475 1.31 10.63 16.90
C TYR A 475 0.18 10.24 15.94
N THR A 476 -1.04 10.63 16.28
CA THR A 476 -2.24 10.31 15.50
C THR A 476 -2.24 11.04 14.17
N GLU A 477 -1.86 12.32 14.11
CA GLU A 477 -1.77 13.08 12.85
C GLU A 477 -0.83 12.40 11.84
N PHE A 478 0.32 11.94 12.35
CA PHE A 478 1.29 11.21 11.56
C PHE A 478 0.73 9.86 11.04
N VAL A 479 0.18 9.04 11.94
CA VAL A 479 -0.39 7.72 11.58
C VAL A 479 -1.59 7.87 10.65
N THR A 480 -2.41 8.90 10.83
CA THR A 480 -3.63 9.15 10.06
C THR A 480 -3.35 9.29 8.57
N THR A 481 -2.25 9.94 8.22
CA THR A 481 -1.90 10.13 6.81
C THR A 481 -1.54 8.81 6.14
N LEU A 482 -0.68 8.00 6.78
CA LEU A 482 -0.24 6.71 6.24
C LEU A 482 -1.38 5.69 6.17
N MET A 483 -2.23 5.64 7.21
CA MET A 483 -3.42 4.78 7.21
C MET A 483 -4.45 5.20 6.17
N SER A 484 -4.61 6.50 5.92
CA SER A 484 -5.51 7.00 4.88
C SER A 484 -5.08 6.54 3.49
N ILE A 485 -3.78 6.61 3.17
CA ILE A 485 -3.25 6.12 1.90
C ILE A 485 -3.51 4.62 1.75
N ALA A 486 -3.26 3.83 2.81
CA ALA A 486 -3.51 2.39 2.81
C ALA A 486 -5.02 2.06 2.62
N LEU A 487 -5.92 2.80 3.26
CA LEU A 487 -7.37 2.64 3.12
C LEU A 487 -7.86 2.98 1.70
N VAL A 488 -7.33 4.04 1.08
CA VAL A 488 -7.61 4.37 -0.33
C VAL A 488 -7.13 3.23 -1.23
N GLN A 489 -5.90 2.75 -1.03
CA GLN A 489 -5.34 1.65 -1.82
C GLN A 489 -6.18 0.38 -1.70
N LEU A 490 -6.61 0.02 -0.49
CA LEU A 490 -7.50 -1.11 -0.27
C LEU A 490 -8.84 -0.93 -1.01
N THR A 491 -9.44 0.25 -0.89
CA THR A 491 -10.74 0.55 -1.50
C THR A 491 -10.66 0.47 -3.02
N VAL A 492 -9.64 1.11 -3.62
CA VAL A 492 -9.41 1.05 -5.07
C VAL A 492 -9.17 -0.40 -5.52
N ALA A 493 -8.39 -1.17 -4.77
CA ALA A 493 -8.10 -2.57 -5.09
C ALA A 493 -9.36 -3.45 -5.06
N ILE A 494 -10.12 -3.41 -3.95
CA ILE A 494 -11.35 -4.20 -3.81
C ILE A 494 -12.40 -3.76 -4.84
N SER A 495 -12.63 -2.46 -5.01
CA SER A 495 -13.60 -1.97 -6.00
C SER A 495 -13.21 -2.40 -7.42
N GLY A 496 -11.94 -2.30 -7.80
CA GLY A 496 -11.45 -2.75 -9.10
C GLY A 496 -11.67 -4.25 -9.31
N LEU A 497 -11.33 -5.08 -8.30
CA LEU A 497 -11.54 -6.53 -8.35
C LEU A 497 -13.02 -6.90 -8.49
N VAL A 498 -13.89 -6.26 -7.70
CA VAL A 498 -15.35 -6.47 -7.77
C VAL A 498 -15.90 -6.05 -9.13
N ILE A 499 -15.49 -4.90 -9.68
CA ILE A 499 -15.91 -4.44 -11.01
C ILE A 499 -15.51 -5.47 -12.08
N TYR A 500 -14.28 -5.97 -12.05
CA TYR A 500 -13.84 -6.99 -13.00
C TYR A 500 -14.63 -8.29 -12.86
N CYS A 501 -14.87 -8.74 -11.63
CA CYS A 501 -15.72 -9.89 -11.35
C CYS A 501 -17.14 -9.69 -11.90
N LEU A 502 -17.76 -8.52 -11.67
CA LEU A 502 -19.09 -8.19 -12.16
C LEU A 502 -19.15 -8.13 -13.70
N SER A 503 -18.13 -7.54 -14.33
CA SER A 503 -18.03 -7.43 -15.78
C SER A 503 -17.74 -8.76 -16.49
N GLY A 504 -17.27 -9.77 -15.75
CA GLY A 504 -16.90 -11.07 -16.29
C GLY A 504 -15.61 -11.08 -17.11
N VAL A 505 -14.86 -9.97 -17.15
CA VAL A 505 -13.59 -9.85 -17.88
C VAL A 505 -12.50 -9.23 -16.98
N ALA A 506 -11.35 -9.90 -16.89
CA ALA A 506 -10.18 -9.49 -16.11
C ALA A 506 -9.00 -9.15 -17.05
N PRO A 507 -8.56 -7.88 -17.12
CA PRO A 507 -7.38 -7.51 -17.90
C PRO A 507 -6.09 -7.92 -17.19
N LEU A 508 -5.22 -8.66 -17.87
CA LEU A 508 -3.90 -9.06 -17.40
C LEU A 508 -2.83 -8.10 -17.92
N PRO A 509 -1.88 -7.62 -17.09
CA PRO A 509 -1.62 -8.00 -15.70
C PRO A 509 -2.43 -7.23 -14.63
N GLY A 510 -3.25 -6.25 -15.02
CA GLY A 510 -3.95 -5.34 -14.10
C GLY A 510 -4.72 -6.01 -12.96
N TYR A 511 -5.44 -7.10 -13.24
CA TYR A 511 -6.18 -7.88 -12.23
C TYR A 511 -5.26 -8.40 -11.11
N TYR A 512 -4.06 -8.89 -11.44
CA TYR A 512 -3.09 -9.36 -10.46
C TYR A 512 -2.48 -8.22 -9.65
N LEU A 513 -2.26 -7.08 -10.28
CA LEU A 513 -1.73 -5.90 -9.60
C LEU A 513 -2.71 -5.38 -8.54
N LEU A 514 -4.02 -5.53 -8.75
CA LEU A 514 -5.03 -5.23 -7.73
C LEU A 514 -4.99 -6.23 -6.57
N ILE A 515 -4.83 -7.53 -6.83
CA ILE A 515 -4.65 -8.53 -5.76
C ILE A 515 -3.39 -8.20 -4.93
N LEU A 516 -2.29 -7.86 -5.59
CA LEU A 516 -1.05 -7.42 -4.95
C LEU A 516 -1.26 -6.16 -4.09
N THR A 517 -1.96 -5.15 -4.63
CA THR A 517 -2.25 -3.90 -3.92
C THR A 517 -3.08 -4.15 -2.67
N MET A 518 -4.10 -5.01 -2.78
CA MET A 518 -4.95 -5.40 -1.67
C MET A 518 -4.13 -6.10 -0.56
N VAL A 519 -3.33 -7.11 -0.90
CA VAL A 519 -2.48 -7.81 0.07
C VAL A 519 -1.46 -6.88 0.71
N GLY A 520 -0.90 -5.94 -0.05
CA GLY A 520 0.00 -4.89 0.46
C GLY A 520 -0.69 -3.96 1.46
N SER A 521 -1.90 -3.48 1.16
CA SER A 521 -2.63 -2.59 2.06
C SER A 521 -3.02 -3.24 3.40
N LEU A 522 -3.23 -4.56 3.43
CA LEU A 522 -3.55 -5.29 4.66
C LEU A 522 -2.42 -5.27 5.69
N SER A 523 -1.15 -5.25 5.27
CA SER A 523 0.00 -5.15 6.21
C SER A 523 -0.07 -3.89 7.06
N THR A 524 -0.39 -2.76 6.45
CA THR A 524 -0.49 -1.48 7.13
C THR A 524 -1.74 -1.38 8.01
N LEU A 525 -2.85 -1.98 7.58
CA LEU A 525 -4.11 -1.94 8.32
C LEU A 525 -4.11 -2.78 9.60
N ALA A 526 -3.22 -3.77 9.72
CA ALA A 526 -3.06 -4.55 10.94
C ALA A 526 -2.76 -3.67 12.17
N PHE A 527 -2.14 -2.50 11.98
CA PHE A 527 -1.82 -1.55 13.04
C PHE A 527 -3.01 -0.71 13.53
N LEU A 528 -4.18 -0.84 12.91
CA LEU A 528 -5.43 -0.30 13.47
C LEU A 528 -5.84 -1.02 14.77
N LEU A 529 -5.36 -2.25 15.00
CA LEU A 529 -5.71 -3.04 16.18
C LEU A 529 -5.24 -2.42 17.51
N PRO A 530 -3.94 -2.10 17.72
CA PRO A 530 -3.51 -1.40 18.93
C PRO A 530 -4.16 -0.03 19.10
N LEU A 531 -4.43 0.67 17.99
CA LEU A 531 -5.09 1.98 18.00
C LEU A 531 -6.55 1.89 18.45
N ALA A 532 -7.30 0.92 17.93
CA ALA A 532 -8.67 0.63 18.37
C ALA A 532 -8.70 0.26 19.86
N LYS A 533 -7.68 -0.46 20.36
CA LYS A 533 -7.61 -0.81 21.78
C LYS A 533 -7.34 0.41 22.67
N ALA A 534 -6.49 1.32 22.23
CA ALA A 534 -6.23 2.57 22.93
C ALA A 534 -7.51 3.41 23.06
N LEU A 535 -8.33 3.45 22.01
CA LEU A 535 -9.62 4.16 22.02
C LEU A 535 -10.64 3.50 22.94
N ASP A 536 -10.70 2.18 23.00
CA ASP A 536 -11.57 1.48 23.96
C ASP A 536 -11.20 1.85 25.41
N ILE A 537 -9.89 1.98 25.72
CA ILE A 537 -9.44 2.45 27.04
C ILE A 537 -9.89 3.89 27.28
N GLN A 538 -9.70 4.78 26.31
CA GLN A 538 -10.13 6.16 26.40
C GLN A 538 -11.64 6.28 26.66
N ALA A 539 -12.45 5.53 25.93
CA ALA A 539 -13.91 5.50 26.09
C ALA A 539 -14.33 4.94 27.47
N SER A 540 -13.55 4.01 28.04
CA SER A 540 -13.83 3.47 29.37
C SER A 540 -13.72 4.52 30.48
N HIS A 541 -12.95 5.60 30.28
CA HIS A 541 -12.82 6.66 31.28
C HIS A 541 -14.13 7.43 31.49
N GLU A 542 -14.93 7.63 30.45
CA GLU A 542 -16.27 8.24 30.56
C GLU A 542 -17.18 7.37 31.43
N ALA A 543 -17.19 6.05 31.17
CA ALA A 543 -17.95 5.09 31.98
C ALA A 543 -17.48 5.07 33.45
N LYS A 544 -16.16 5.18 33.70
CA LYS A 544 -15.60 5.30 35.06
C LYS A 544 -16.08 6.57 35.77
N LEU A 545 -16.09 7.73 35.09
CA LEU A 545 -16.60 8.99 35.65
C LEU A 545 -18.09 8.89 36.00
N HIS A 546 -18.89 8.25 35.14
CA HIS A 546 -20.30 7.97 35.44
C HIS A 546 -20.48 7.05 36.64
N ALA A 547 -19.67 5.98 36.75
CA ALA A 547 -19.70 5.08 37.89
C ALA A 547 -19.34 5.80 39.20
N LEU A 548 -18.33 6.68 39.19
CA LEU A 548 -17.95 7.51 40.33
C LEU A 548 -19.07 8.48 40.73
N LEU A 549 -19.75 9.10 39.76
CA LEU A 549 -20.90 9.96 40.03
C LEU A 549 -22.05 9.20 40.69
N LEU A 550 -22.32 7.96 40.24
CA LEU A 550 -23.32 7.09 40.87
C LEU A 550 -22.92 6.66 42.29
N GLN A 551 -21.64 6.33 42.49
CA GLN A 551 -21.11 5.99 43.82
C GLN A 551 -21.25 7.15 44.80
N LEU A 552 -20.95 8.39 44.35
CA LEU A 552 -21.11 9.60 45.17
C LEU A 552 -22.57 9.93 45.49
N HIS A 553 -23.50 9.59 44.59
CA HIS A 553 -24.94 9.67 44.88
C HIS A 553 -25.36 8.67 45.96
N HIS A 554 -24.75 7.48 45.97
CA HIS A 554 -25.04 6.43 46.95
C HIS A 554 -24.44 6.74 48.33
N GLU A 555 -23.23 7.33 48.39
CA GLU A 555 -22.55 7.72 49.64
C GLU A 555 -23.07 9.04 50.27
N ARG A 556 -24.32 9.41 49.96
CA ARG A 556 -24.94 10.70 50.31
C ARG A 556 -24.92 11.05 51.80
N GLU A 557 -24.85 10.07 52.70
CA GLU A 557 -24.92 10.29 54.14
C GLU A 557 -23.54 10.43 54.81
N ARG A 558 -22.44 10.03 54.15
CA ARG A 558 -21.10 9.98 54.77
C ARG A 558 -20.24 11.22 54.56
N ARG A 559 -20.53 12.06 53.57
CA ARG A 559 -19.69 13.21 53.19
C ARG A 559 -20.33 14.56 53.50
N SER A 560 -19.49 15.56 53.73
CA SER A 560 -19.92 16.96 53.91
C SER A 560 -20.75 17.41 52.69
N LYS A 561 -21.85 18.15 52.95
CA LYS A 561 -22.79 18.58 51.90
C LYS A 561 -22.12 19.51 50.86
N VAL A 562 -21.13 20.30 51.30
CA VAL A 562 -20.45 21.31 50.48
C VAL A 562 -19.45 20.66 49.52
N ASP A 563 -18.58 19.77 50.01
CA ASP A 563 -17.60 19.07 49.17
C ASP A 563 -18.26 18.11 48.17
N ARG A 564 -19.38 17.50 48.57
CA ARG A 564 -20.14 16.64 47.65
C ARG A 564 -20.72 17.43 46.48
N LEU A 565 -21.32 18.59 46.73
CA LEU A 565 -21.94 19.39 45.66
C LEU A 565 -20.88 19.96 44.69
N SER A 566 -19.72 20.39 45.19
CA SER A 566 -18.62 20.85 44.33
C SER A 566 -18.01 19.72 43.50
N LEU A 567 -17.84 18.53 44.08
CA LEU A 567 -17.34 17.34 43.38
C LEU A 567 -18.32 16.84 42.32
N MET A 568 -19.63 16.81 42.62
CA MET A 568 -20.67 16.42 41.66
C MET A 568 -20.80 17.41 40.51
N ALA A 569 -20.71 18.73 40.79
CA ALA A 569 -20.68 19.75 39.74
C ALA A 569 -19.44 19.62 38.85
N CYS A 570 -18.28 19.33 39.45
CA CYS A 570 -17.03 19.07 38.73
C CYS A 570 -17.13 17.82 37.83
N LEU A 571 -17.61 16.69 38.38
CA LEU A 571 -17.82 15.45 37.64
C LEU A 571 -18.80 15.62 36.49
N SER A 572 -19.94 16.30 36.71
CA SER A 572 -20.92 16.55 35.66
C SER A 572 -20.33 17.40 34.53
N ARG A 573 -19.53 18.43 34.87
CA ARG A 573 -18.81 19.25 33.89
C ARG A 573 -17.73 18.45 33.15
N LEU A 574 -16.99 17.60 33.84
CA LEU A 574 -15.97 16.74 33.24
C LEU A 574 -16.60 15.68 32.32
N ILE A 575 -17.73 15.08 32.69
CA ILE A 575 -18.48 14.18 31.82
C ILE A 575 -18.94 14.92 30.56
N GLN A 576 -19.41 16.17 30.67
CA GLN A 576 -19.75 16.97 29.48
C GLN A 576 -18.53 17.38 28.64
N LEU A 577 -17.34 17.48 29.23
CA LEU A 577 -16.10 17.77 28.50
C LEU A 577 -15.46 16.51 27.89
N VAL A 578 -15.62 15.36 28.53
CA VAL A 578 -15.04 14.07 28.10
C VAL A 578 -15.99 13.29 27.20
N GLY A 579 -17.32 13.44 27.31
CA GLY A 579 -18.30 12.69 26.52
C GLY A 579 -18.42 13.17 25.08
N PRO A 580 -19.06 14.34 24.81
CA PRO A 580 -19.28 14.84 23.45
C PRO A 580 -18.05 15.50 22.79
N ASN A 581 -17.06 15.93 23.58
CA ASN A 581 -15.87 16.66 23.11
C ASN A 581 -14.57 15.85 23.19
N ASP A 582 -14.62 14.57 23.57
CA ASP A 582 -13.44 13.73 23.38
C ASP A 582 -13.23 13.58 21.88
N ASP A 583 -12.17 14.21 21.39
CA ASP A 583 -11.59 14.06 20.07
C ASP A 583 -11.17 12.58 19.86
N ARG A 584 -12.17 11.73 19.66
CA ARG A 584 -11.99 10.33 19.27
C ARG A 584 -11.21 10.33 17.97
N ILE A 585 -10.21 9.46 17.88
CA ILE A 585 -9.40 9.34 16.67
C ILE A 585 -10.32 8.93 15.51
N CYS A 586 -10.57 9.89 14.62
CA CYS A 586 -11.46 9.72 13.47
C CYS A 586 -10.63 9.61 12.20
N PHE A 587 -10.93 8.60 11.38
CA PHE A 587 -10.43 8.49 10.02
C PHE A 587 -11.54 8.93 9.08
N TRP A 588 -11.34 10.04 8.37
CA TRP A 588 -12.34 10.64 7.46
C TRP A 588 -13.71 10.89 8.11
N GLY A 589 -13.71 11.34 9.38
CA GLY A 589 -14.93 11.58 10.14
C GLY A 589 -15.61 10.31 10.68
N VAL A 590 -14.99 9.14 10.53
CA VAL A 590 -15.48 7.87 11.10
C VAL A 590 -14.64 7.51 12.32
N GLU A 591 -15.28 7.45 13.49
CA GLU A 591 -14.65 6.98 14.73
C GLU A 591 -14.14 5.54 14.58
N LEU A 592 -12.90 5.29 15.00
CA LEU A 592 -12.35 3.94 15.07
C LEU A 592 -12.82 3.25 16.36
N SER A 593 -13.31 2.02 16.24
CA SER A 593 -13.64 1.16 17.39
C SER A 593 -13.33 -0.29 17.08
N MET A 594 -13.16 -1.12 18.11
CA MET A 594 -12.94 -2.56 17.91
C MET A 594 -14.09 -3.22 17.15
N ALA A 595 -15.33 -2.85 17.45
CA ALA A 595 -16.51 -3.37 16.75
C ALA A 595 -16.49 -3.04 15.24
N ARG A 596 -16.08 -1.81 14.89
CA ARG A 596 -15.95 -1.38 13.48
C ARG A 596 -14.79 -2.08 12.78
N LEU A 597 -13.68 -2.31 13.47
CA LEU A 597 -12.54 -3.04 12.91
C LEU A 597 -12.89 -4.51 12.61
N ILE A 598 -13.67 -5.15 13.49
CA ILE A 598 -14.23 -6.50 13.25
C ILE A 598 -15.15 -6.46 12.02
N GLY A 599 -16.07 -5.49 11.95
CA GLY A 599 -16.95 -5.29 10.80
C GLY A 599 -16.19 -5.09 9.48
N LEU A 600 -15.13 -4.29 9.49
CA LEU A 600 -14.24 -4.07 8.34
C LEU A 600 -13.57 -5.38 7.91
N THR A 601 -13.06 -6.16 8.87
CA THR A 601 -12.42 -7.46 8.60
C THR A 601 -13.39 -8.44 7.96
N ILE A 602 -14.63 -8.51 8.46
CA ILE A 602 -15.70 -9.34 7.87
C ILE A 602 -16.05 -8.85 6.46
N SER A 603 -16.17 -7.54 6.25
CA SER A 603 -16.47 -6.96 4.94
C SER A 603 -15.37 -7.27 3.91
N ILE A 604 -14.10 -7.11 4.28
CA ILE A 604 -12.95 -7.49 3.43
C ILE A 604 -13.00 -8.99 3.14
N GLY A 605 -13.22 -9.83 4.15
CA GLY A 605 -13.36 -11.28 3.98
C GLY A 605 -14.49 -11.67 3.03
N SER A 606 -15.62 -10.96 3.09
CA SER A 606 -16.75 -11.19 2.17
C SER A 606 -16.43 -10.77 0.73
N GLY A 607 -15.76 -9.63 0.54
CA GLY A 607 -15.31 -9.17 -0.77
C GLY A 607 -14.31 -10.14 -1.40
N LEU A 608 -13.37 -10.64 -0.58
CA LEU A 608 -12.43 -11.68 -0.98
C LEU A 608 -13.14 -12.96 -1.40
N SER A 609 -14.13 -13.41 -0.63
CA SER A 609 -14.91 -14.61 -0.96
C SER A 609 -15.60 -14.49 -2.33
N VAL A 610 -16.16 -13.31 -2.66
CA VAL A 610 -16.74 -13.05 -3.99
C VAL A 610 -15.69 -13.13 -5.10
N VAL A 611 -14.51 -12.52 -4.88
CA VAL A 611 -13.41 -12.52 -5.85
C VAL A 611 -12.87 -13.93 -6.09
N PHE A 612 -12.80 -14.76 -5.04
CA PHE A 612 -12.28 -16.13 -5.14
C PHE A 612 -13.33 -17.16 -5.60
N SER A 613 -14.63 -16.85 -5.52
CA SER A 613 -15.70 -17.76 -5.94
C SER A 613 -16.14 -17.59 -7.39
N ARG A 614 -15.81 -16.46 -8.02
CA ARG A 614 -16.24 -16.16 -9.39
C ARG A 614 -15.11 -16.36 -10.40
N THR A 615 -15.35 -17.20 -11.39
CA THR A 615 -14.45 -17.35 -12.54
C THR A 615 -14.65 -16.20 -13.52
N VAL A 616 -13.54 -15.64 -14.01
CA VAL A 616 -13.55 -14.48 -14.91
C VAL A 616 -12.83 -14.82 -16.22
N ASN A 617 -13.33 -14.31 -17.34
CA ASN A 617 -12.64 -14.47 -18.63
C ASN A 617 -11.41 -13.57 -18.69
N HIS A 618 -10.34 -14.04 -19.34
CA HIS A 618 -9.14 -13.24 -19.50
C HIS A 618 -9.26 -12.25 -20.67
N SER A 619 -8.63 -11.09 -20.51
CA SER A 619 -8.22 -10.21 -21.61
C SER A 619 -6.80 -9.72 -21.33
N TRP A 620 -6.05 -9.34 -22.36
CA TRP A 620 -4.76 -8.68 -22.14
C TRP A 620 -4.96 -7.17 -22.11
N SER A 621 -4.33 -6.48 -21.17
CA SER A 621 -4.30 -5.01 -21.20
C SER A 621 -3.47 -4.54 -22.38
N GLU A 622 -3.83 -3.39 -22.95
CA GLU A 622 -3.09 -2.74 -24.03
C GLU A 622 -1.63 -2.48 -23.60
N PRO A 623 -0.65 -2.81 -24.45
CA PRO A 623 0.76 -2.52 -24.19
C PRO A 623 1.00 -1.01 -24.24
N LEU A 624 1.96 -0.54 -23.45
CA LEU A 624 2.23 0.89 -23.25
C LEU A 624 2.67 1.60 -24.55
N HIS A 625 3.33 0.88 -25.47
CA HIS A 625 3.89 1.44 -26.71
C HIS A 625 2.93 1.44 -27.90
N GLU A 626 1.71 0.93 -27.73
CA GLU A 626 0.64 1.00 -28.74
C GLU A 626 -0.38 2.12 -28.46
N MET A 627 -0.17 2.88 -27.38
CA MET A 627 -0.92 4.11 -27.01
C MET A 627 -0.15 5.37 -27.38
#